data_AF-A0A4U5UA81-F1
#
_entry.id   AF-A0A4U5UA81-F1
#
_cell.length_a   1.000
_cell.length_b   1.000
_cell.length_c   1.000
_cell.angle_alpha   90.00
_cell.angle_beta   90.00
_cell.angle_gamma   90.00
#
_symmetry.space_group_name_H-M   'P 1'
#
loop_
_entity.id
_entity.type
_entity.pdbx_description
1 polymer ?
#
loop_
_entity_poly.entity_id
_entity_poly.type
_entity_poly.pdbx_seq_one_letter_code
_entity_poly.pdbx_strand_id
1 'polypeptide(L)' 'MYWAGTTEDKWAQTGWKIEQKYANKVLLGNWAEERLQFTREPKITNSTNRTDYRPHWDFKPDVFERRSALLRAEVSL' A
#
# COMPACT_ATOMS: atom_id res chain seq x y z
N MET A 1 20.67 30.97 -53.35
CA MET A 1 19.59 31.23 -52.38
C MET A 1 19.31 29.93 -51.65
N TYR A 2 19.93 29.70 -50.49
CA TYR A 2 19.64 28.51 -49.69
C TYR A 2 18.84 28.97 -48.47
N TRP A 3 17.66 28.38 -48.29
CA TRP A 3 16.76 28.61 -47.18
C TRP A 3 17.46 28.25 -45.86
N ALA A 4 17.61 29.23 -44.97
CA ALA A 4 17.96 28.97 -43.59
C ALA A 4 16.72 28.34 -42.92
N GLY A 5 16.77 27.03 -42.67
CA GLY A 5 15.77 26.37 -41.85
C GLY A 5 15.73 27.06 -40.49
N THR A 6 14.55 27.55 -40.11
CA THR A 6 14.30 28.14 -38.80
C THR A 6 14.64 27.11 -37.74
N THR A 7 15.73 27.30 -37.00
CA THR A 7 16.09 26.47 -35.86
C THR A 7 15.07 26.73 -34.77
N GLU A 8 14.08 25.86 -34.67
CA GLU A 8 13.04 25.92 -33.66
C GLU A 8 13.69 25.81 -32.27
N ASP A 9 13.70 26.94 -31.56
CA ASP A 9 14.34 27.06 -30.25
C ASP A 9 13.48 26.32 -29.22
N LYS A 10 13.84 25.06 -28.96
CA LYS A 10 13.16 24.18 -27.98
C LYS A 10 12.98 24.84 -26.61
N TRP A 11 13.80 25.84 -26.27
CA TRP A 11 13.77 26.56 -25.01
C TRP A 11 12.74 27.69 -24.94
N ALA A 12 12.20 28.12 -26.09
CA ALA A 12 11.17 29.15 -26.17
C ALA A 12 9.74 28.61 -26.07
N GLN A 13 9.57 27.28 -25.95
CA GLN A 13 8.26 26.64 -25.96
C GLN A 13 7.58 26.75 -24.58
N THR A 14 6.45 27.44 -24.53
CA THR A 14 5.65 27.62 -23.31
C THR A 14 4.91 26.32 -22.96
N GLY A 15 5.59 25.41 -22.28
CA GLY A 15 4.99 24.17 -21.78
C GLY A 15 6.05 23.21 -21.25
N TRP A 16 5.86 22.75 -20.01
CA TRP A 16 6.77 21.85 -19.27
C TRP A 16 8.19 22.40 -19.13
N LYS A 17 8.42 23.21 -18.08
CA LYS A 17 9.79 23.53 -17.64
C LYS A 17 10.45 22.25 -17.13
N ILE A 18 11.53 21.84 -17.79
CA ILE A 18 12.38 20.75 -17.31
C ILE A 18 13.18 21.33 -16.14
N GLU A 19 12.76 21.00 -14.91
CA GLU A 19 13.57 21.31 -13.73
C GLU A 19 14.79 20.39 -13.69
N GLN A 20 15.95 20.97 -13.41
CA GLN A 20 17.18 20.21 -13.30
C GLN A 20 17.10 19.32 -12.05
N LYS A 21 17.12 17.99 -12.25
CA LYS A 21 17.17 17.02 -11.15
C LYS A 21 18.60 16.90 -10.64
N TYR A 22 18.78 17.08 -9.34
CA TYR A 22 20.07 16.94 -8.67
C TYR A 22 20.15 15.60 -7.94
N ALA A 23 21.37 15.11 -7.71
CA ALA A 23 21.58 13.92 -6.90
C ALA A 23 21.19 14.20 -5.43
N ASN A 24 20.71 13.18 -4.71
CA ASN A 24 20.29 13.24 -3.29
C ASN A 24 21.44 13.53 -2.29
N LYS A 25 22.59 14.01 -2.76
CA LYS A 25 23.68 14.58 -1.96
C LYS A 25 23.67 16.11 -1.97
N VAL A 26 22.91 16.71 -2.88
CA VAL A 26 22.78 18.15 -3.03
C VAL A 26 21.58 18.59 -2.20
N LEU A 27 21.79 19.57 -1.33
CA LEU A 27 20.78 20.15 -0.44
C LEU A 27 19.83 21.08 -1.21
N LEU A 28 19.22 20.58 -2.28
CA LEU A 28 18.34 21.34 -3.17
C LEU A 28 17.09 20.54 -3.52
N GLY A 29 15.97 21.22 -3.73
CA GLY A 29 14.69 20.57 -4.02
C GLY A 29 14.18 19.76 -2.82
N ASN A 30 13.59 18.59 -3.09
CA ASN A 30 12.96 17.74 -2.08
C ASN A 30 13.92 16.80 -1.31
N TRP A 31 15.19 17.22 -1.19
CA TRP A 31 16.29 16.41 -0.64
C TRP A 31 15.97 15.77 0.72
N ALA A 32 15.33 16.52 1.62
CA ALA A 32 15.02 16.05 2.96
C ALA A 32 14.00 14.90 2.96
N GLU A 33 12.94 15.00 2.13
CA GLU A 33 11.89 13.97 2.04
C GLU A 33 12.39 12.70 1.35
N GLU A 34 13.22 12.83 0.31
CA GLU A 34 13.80 11.67 -0.38
C GLU A 34 14.71 10.84 0.54
N ARG A 35 15.38 11.47 1.52
CA ARG A 35 16.13 10.74 2.56
C ARG A 35 15.23 10.19 3.67
N LEU A 36 14.08 10.81 3.91
CA LEU A 36 13.08 10.39 4.90
C LEU A 36 12.15 9.29 4.39
N GLN A 37 12.37 8.77 3.17
CA GLN A 37 11.76 7.55 2.68
C GLN A 37 12.30 6.34 3.45
N PHE A 38 12.07 6.33 4.76
CA PHE A 38 12.32 5.19 5.62
C PHE A 38 11.56 4.01 5.03
N THR A 39 12.28 2.90 4.86
CA THR A 39 11.70 1.59 4.57
C THR A 39 10.75 1.31 5.71
N ARG A 40 9.47 1.66 5.53
CA ARG A 40 8.41 1.19 6.41
C ARG A 40 8.41 -0.31 6.22
N GLU A 41 9.03 -1.01 7.17
CA GLU A 41 8.81 -2.44 7.29
C GLU A 41 7.30 -2.68 7.27
N PRO A 42 6.81 -3.70 6.54
CA PRO A 42 5.39 -4.04 6.55
C PRO A 42 5.01 -4.49 7.96
N LYS A 43 4.70 -3.52 8.82
CA LYS A 43 4.27 -3.75 10.18
C LYS A 43 2.83 -4.23 10.12
N ILE A 44 2.67 -5.54 10.06
CA ILE A 44 1.36 -6.19 10.17
C ILE A 44 0.83 -5.83 11.56
N THR A 45 -0.17 -4.97 11.62
CA THR A 45 -0.82 -4.59 12.86
C THR A 45 -1.72 -5.74 13.30
N ASN A 46 -1.55 -6.21 14.53
CA ASN A 46 -2.48 -7.15 15.14
C ASN A 46 -3.57 -6.36 15.88
N SER A 47 -4.82 -6.80 15.76
CA SER A 47 -5.90 -6.27 16.60
C SER A 47 -5.75 -6.77 18.03
N THR A 48 -6.24 -6.00 19.00
CA THR A 48 -6.29 -6.41 20.41
C THR A 48 -7.05 -7.73 20.57
N ASN A 49 -8.18 -7.86 19.87
CA ASN A 49 -8.96 -9.11 19.84
C ASN A 49 -8.14 -10.32 19.41
N ARG A 50 -7.27 -10.20 18.40
CA ARG A 50 -6.42 -11.32 17.95
C ARG A 50 -5.34 -11.67 18.98
N THR A 51 -4.80 -10.69 19.68
CA THR A 51 -3.81 -10.90 20.75
C THR A 51 -4.44 -11.55 21.98
N ASP A 52 -5.68 -11.16 22.31
CA ASP A 52 -6.40 -11.63 23.49
C ASP A 52 -7.08 -12.99 23.28
N TYR A 53 -7.28 -13.39 22.01
CA TYR A 53 -7.94 -14.64 21.66
C TYR A 53 -7.13 -15.85 22.15
N ARG A 54 -7.76 -16.66 23.01
CA ARG A 54 -7.24 -17.97 23.43
C ARG A 54 -8.06 -19.08 22.79
N PRO A 55 -7.51 -19.84 21.82
CA PRO A 55 -8.24 -20.94 21.21
C PRO A 55 -8.45 -22.06 22.24
N HIS A 56 -9.71 -22.48 22.39
CA HIS A 56 -10.07 -23.65 23.18
C HIS A 56 -10.19 -24.87 22.26
N TRP A 57 -9.07 -25.58 22.09
CA TRP A 57 -8.98 -26.73 21.19
C TRP A 57 -9.86 -27.92 21.61
N ASP A 58 -10.08 -28.09 22.91
CA ASP A 58 -10.87 -29.21 23.45
C ASP A 58 -12.33 -28.81 23.77
N PHE A 59 -12.76 -27.61 23.37
CA PHE A 59 -14.13 -27.17 23.59
C PHE A 59 -15.09 -28.00 22.72
N LYS A 60 -15.85 -28.86 23.37
CA LYS A 60 -16.99 -29.52 22.73
C LYS A 60 -18.20 -28.60 22.87
N PRO A 61 -18.90 -28.26 21.78
CA PRO A 61 -20.16 -27.53 21.88
C PRO A 61 -21.12 -28.28 22.79
N ASP A 62 -21.97 -27.51 23.48
CA ASP A 62 -22.91 -28.05 24.45
C ASP A 62 -23.79 -29.14 23.79
N VAL A 63 -24.28 -30.09 24.60
CA VAL A 63 -25.11 -31.20 24.12
C VAL A 63 -26.35 -30.68 23.37
N PHE A 64 -26.96 -29.60 23.87
CA PHE A 64 -28.11 -28.96 23.23
C PHE A 64 -27.74 -28.34 21.88
N GLU A 65 -26.60 -27.65 21.82
CA GLU A 65 -26.10 -27.04 20.58
C GLU A 65 -25.83 -28.10 19.52
N ARG A 66 -25.14 -29.20 19.89
CA ARG A 66 -24.88 -30.35 19.01
C ARG A 66 -26.17 -30.97 18.48
N ARG A 67 -27.14 -31.25 19.35
CA ARG A 67 -28.44 -31.80 18.94
C ARG A 67 -29.18 -30.87 17.98
N SER A 68 -29.19 -29.57 18.26
CA SER A 68 -29.83 -28.59 17.39
C SER A 68 -29.19 -28.53 16.00
N ALA A 69 -27.86 -28.68 15.93
CA ALA A 69 -27.13 -28.68 14.67
C ALA A 69 -27.44 -29.93 13.83
N LEU A 70 -27.52 -31.11 14.46
CA LEU A 70 -27.91 -32.35 13.78
C LEU A 70 -29.33 -32.24 13.21
N LEU A 71 -30.29 -31.77 14.01
CA LEU A 71 -31.67 -31.58 13.54
C LEU A 71 -31.76 -30.59 12.37
N ARG A 72 -30.99 -29.48 12.41
CA ARG A 72 -30.94 -28.54 11.27
C ARG A 72 -30.35 -29.17 10.01
N ALA A 73 -29.33 -30.01 10.16
CA ALA A 73 -28.70 -30.71 9.05
C ALA A 73 -29.62 -31.77 8.43
N GLU A 74 -30.37 -32.50 9.27
CA GLU A 74 -31.37 -33.50 8.85
C GLU A 74 -32.57 -32.89 8.13
N VAL A 75 -33.02 -31.70 8.55
CA VAL A 75 -34.16 -30.99 7.95
C VAL A 75 -33.78 -30.29 6.64
N SER A 76 -32.49 -30.10 6.37
CA SER A 76 -31.99 -29.42 5.17
C SER A 76 -31.65 -30.39 4.01
N LEU A 77 -31.90 -31.69 4.18
CA LEU A 77 -31.81 -32.74 3.16
C LEU A 77 -33.21 -33.10 2.66
#